data_AF-A0A8C3QAC4-F1
#
_entry.id   AF-A0A8C3QAC4-F1
#
_cell.length_a   1.000
_cell.length_b   1.000
_cell.length_c   1.000
_cell.angle_alpha   90.00
_cell.angle_beta   90.00
_cell.angle_gamma   90.00
#
_symmetry.space_group_name_H-M   'P 1'
#
loop_
_entity.id
_entity.type
_entity.pdbx_description
1 polymer ?
#
loop_
_entity_poly.entity_id
_entity_poly.type
_entity_poly.pdbx_seq_one_letter_code
_entity_poly.pdbx_strand_id
1 'polypeptide(L)'
;MSYLEESRFDAILTDPVIPCGVILGEHLSLPSVYFLRGIPCGLDFEATQCPSPPSYVPRGFTDLTDRMTFFQRVKNLLFDTQNLFLCNFAFEPYSKLASEFLQREVAVQDLLRKGSVWLLRLEFVLDYPRPLMPNIIPIGGANCAHKELPQSGRQSKPWN
;
A
#
# COMPACT_ATOMS: atom_id res chain seq x y z
N MET A 1 13.99 17.63 -16.05
CA MET A 1 12.55 17.45 -16.32
C MET A 1 12.27 17.27 -17.80
N SER A 2 12.89 18.04 -18.71
CA SER A 2 12.72 17.94 -20.17
C SER A 2 12.68 16.50 -20.72
N TYR A 3 13.65 15.64 -20.37
CA TYR A 3 13.64 14.24 -20.84
C TYR A 3 12.36 13.47 -20.48
N LEU A 4 11.84 13.62 -19.26
CA LEU A 4 10.64 12.90 -18.81
C LEU A 4 9.37 13.41 -19.50
N GLU A 5 9.29 14.72 -19.72
CA GLU A 5 8.19 15.37 -20.43
C GLU A 5 8.20 15.01 -21.93
N GLU A 6 9.38 14.98 -22.54
CA GLU A 6 9.58 14.64 -23.96
C GLU A 6 9.38 13.15 -24.26
N SER A 7 9.66 12.27 -23.29
CA SER A 7 9.55 10.81 -23.46
C SER A 7 8.11 10.30 -23.53
N ARG A 8 7.10 11.12 -23.17
CA ARG A 8 5.66 10.81 -23.26
C ARG A 8 5.27 9.43 -22.70
N PHE A 9 5.65 9.16 -21.45
CA PHE A 9 5.23 7.94 -20.75
C PHE A 9 3.70 7.88 -20.58
N ASP A 10 3.13 6.66 -20.56
CA ASP A 10 1.69 6.47 -20.39
C ASP A 10 1.26 6.33 -18.91
N ALA A 11 2.18 5.94 -18.02
CA ALA A 11 1.90 5.73 -16.60
C ALA A 11 3.19 5.78 -15.77
N ILE A 12 3.04 5.96 -14.46
CA ILE A 12 4.14 5.86 -13.50
C ILE A 12 3.89 4.73 -12.50
N LEU A 13 4.86 3.83 -12.37
CA LEU A 13 4.87 2.78 -11.35
C LEU A 13 5.74 3.24 -10.18
N THR A 14 5.18 3.37 -8.98
CA THR A 14 5.92 3.89 -7.81
C THR A 14 5.47 3.23 -6.51
N ASP A 15 6.37 3.18 -5.53
CA ASP A 15 6.00 2.84 -4.14
C ASP A 15 5.57 4.14 -3.41
N PRO A 16 4.31 4.27 -2.97
CA PRO A 16 3.81 5.47 -2.30
C PRO A 16 4.32 5.66 -0.86
N VAL A 17 5.04 4.69 -0.28
CA VAL A 17 5.72 4.88 1.02
C VAL A 17 6.75 6.01 0.93
N ILE A 18 7.37 6.18 -0.24
CA ILE A 18 8.22 7.33 -0.57
C ILE A 18 7.48 8.15 -1.63
N PRO A 19 6.73 9.20 -1.26
CA PRO A 19 5.74 9.83 -2.14
C PRO A 19 6.33 10.67 -3.28
N CYS A 20 7.66 10.75 -3.43
CA CYS A 20 8.31 11.49 -4.50
C CYS A 20 7.84 11.08 -5.91
N GLY A 21 7.67 9.78 -6.16
CA GLY A 21 7.14 9.30 -7.43
C GLY A 21 5.67 9.69 -7.65
N VAL A 22 4.88 9.77 -6.58
CA VAL A 22 3.49 10.22 -6.63
C VAL A 22 3.42 11.71 -6.99
N ILE A 23 4.26 12.53 -6.36
CA ILE A 23 4.38 13.96 -6.63
C ILE A 23 4.80 14.19 -8.08
N LEU A 24 5.78 13.42 -8.57
CA LEU A 24 6.24 13.47 -9.95
C LEU A 24 5.13 13.07 -10.93
N GLY A 25 4.35 12.02 -10.61
CA GLY A 25 3.20 11.59 -11.40
C GLY A 25 2.15 12.69 -11.55
N GLU A 26 1.84 13.39 -10.46
CA GLU A 26 0.92 14.53 -10.49
C GLU A 26 1.46 15.67 -11.36
N HIS A 27 2.75 15.99 -11.27
CA HIS A 27 3.37 17.05 -12.08
C HIS A 27 3.32 16.73 -13.59
N LEU A 28 3.63 15.49 -13.95
CA LEU A 28 3.61 15.02 -15.34
C LEU A 28 2.19 14.69 -15.84
N SER A 29 1.17 14.82 -14.99
CA SER A 29 -0.23 14.44 -15.28
C SER A 29 -0.37 12.97 -15.75
N LEU A 30 0.40 12.07 -15.14
CA LEU A 30 0.40 10.64 -15.47
C LEU A 30 -0.45 9.82 -14.48
N PRO A 31 -1.18 8.81 -14.95
CA PRO A 31 -1.85 7.87 -14.06
C PRO A 31 -0.81 7.13 -13.22
N SER A 32 -1.01 7.15 -11.90
CA SER A 32 -0.11 6.50 -10.96
C SER A 32 -0.58 5.09 -10.62
N VAL A 33 0.32 4.12 -10.81
CA VAL A 33 0.18 2.74 -10.39
C VAL A 33 1.04 2.54 -9.15
N TYR A 34 0.43 2.21 -8.02
CA TYR A 34 1.13 2.04 -6.76
C TYR A 34 1.51 0.59 -6.53
N PHE A 35 2.75 0.36 -6.13
CA PHE A 35 3.28 -0.97 -5.81
C PHE A 35 3.83 -0.97 -4.38
N LEU A 36 3.13 -1.64 -3.45
CA LEU A 36 3.45 -1.63 -2.02
C LEU A 36 2.90 -2.86 -1.32
N ARG A 37 3.32 -3.14 -0.07
CA ARG A 37 2.60 -4.09 0.79
C ARG A 37 1.49 -3.42 1.61
N GLY A 38 1.72 -2.17 2.00
CA GLY A 38 0.83 -1.35 2.82
C GLY A 38 1.65 -0.21 3.44
N ILE A 39 0.98 0.83 3.94
CA ILE A 39 1.65 1.95 4.62
C ILE A 39 1.57 1.68 6.14
N PRO A 40 2.67 1.78 6.93
CA PRO A 40 2.73 1.39 8.36
C PRO A 40 1.75 2.07 9.34
N CYS A 41 0.84 2.91 8.85
CA CYS A 41 -0.19 3.60 9.61
C CYS A 41 -1.60 3.52 8.99
N GLY A 42 -1.77 2.79 7.87
CA GLY A 42 -3.05 2.68 7.19
C GLY A 42 -3.42 3.87 6.28
N LEU A 43 -2.47 4.76 5.94
CA LEU A 43 -2.72 5.86 5.00
C LEU A 43 -3.21 5.37 3.63
N ASP A 44 -2.80 4.16 3.21
CA ASP A 44 -3.29 3.49 2.03
C ASP A 44 -4.80 3.17 2.13
N PHE A 45 -5.30 2.85 3.32
CA PHE A 45 -6.72 2.59 3.55
C PHE A 45 -7.53 3.89 3.53
N GLU A 46 -6.96 4.94 4.10
CA GLU A 46 -7.57 6.25 4.11
C GLU A 46 -7.59 6.88 2.70
N ALA A 47 -6.52 6.70 1.92
CA ALA A 47 -6.44 7.16 0.54
C ALA A 47 -7.39 6.39 -0.38
N THR A 48 -7.51 5.08 -0.20
CA THR A 48 -8.44 4.23 -0.98
C THR A 48 -9.89 4.30 -0.49
N GLN A 49 -10.15 4.97 0.63
CA GLN A 49 -11.47 4.96 1.30
C GLN A 49 -11.95 3.53 1.63
N CYS A 50 -10.99 2.61 1.84
CA CYS A 50 -11.28 1.21 2.07
C CYS A 50 -11.48 0.97 3.57
N PRO A 51 -12.62 0.42 4.02
CA PRO A 51 -12.88 0.21 5.44
C PRO A 51 -11.90 -0.81 6.04
N SER A 52 -11.31 -0.46 7.18
CA SER A 52 -10.37 -1.29 7.93
C SER A 52 -10.62 -1.11 9.43
N PRO A 53 -11.68 -1.72 9.98
CA PRO A 53 -12.11 -1.44 11.35
C PRO A 53 -11.23 -2.12 12.41
N PRO A 54 -10.81 -1.40 13.46
CA PRO A 54 -9.92 -1.93 14.50
C PRO A 54 -10.62 -2.93 15.44
N SER A 55 -11.92 -3.16 15.30
CA SER A 55 -12.67 -4.11 16.12
C SER A 55 -12.38 -5.58 15.78
N TYR A 56 -11.97 -5.86 14.54
CA TYR A 56 -11.65 -7.22 14.07
C TYR A 56 -10.43 -7.29 13.13
N VAL A 57 -9.95 -6.15 12.60
CA VAL A 57 -8.70 -6.12 11.83
C VAL A 57 -7.57 -5.72 12.79
N PRO A 58 -6.63 -6.64 13.13
CA PRO A 58 -5.52 -6.31 14.01
C PRO A 58 -4.54 -5.35 13.33
N ARG A 59 -4.04 -4.37 14.08
CA ARG A 59 -3.01 -3.43 13.60
C ARG A 59 -1.64 -4.08 13.65
N GLY A 60 -0.78 -3.67 12.73
CA GLY A 60 0.63 -4.08 12.72
C GLY A 60 1.29 -3.78 14.07
N PHE A 61 2.25 -4.63 14.46
CA PHE A 61 3.01 -4.51 15.71
C PHE A 61 2.21 -4.68 17.02
N THR A 62 0.96 -5.16 16.95
CA THR A 62 0.14 -5.42 18.16
C THR A 62 0.17 -6.88 18.64
N ASP A 63 0.70 -7.80 17.82
CA ASP A 63 0.64 -9.27 17.96
C ASP A 63 -0.78 -9.81 18.21
N LEU A 64 -1.80 -9.08 17.73
CA LEU A 64 -3.21 -9.46 17.83
C LEU A 64 -3.65 -10.25 16.58
N THR A 65 -4.75 -11.00 16.75
CA THR A 65 -5.40 -11.77 15.68
C THR A 65 -6.79 -11.18 15.35
N ASP A 66 -7.51 -11.79 14.41
CA ASP A 66 -8.92 -11.49 14.13
C ASP A 66 -9.84 -11.81 15.33
N ARG A 67 -9.38 -12.68 16.24
CA ARG A 67 -10.09 -13.08 17.45
C ARG A 67 -9.57 -12.31 18.67
N MET A 68 -10.11 -11.11 18.86
CA MET A 68 -9.79 -10.25 20.00
C MET A 68 -10.90 -10.23 21.06
N THR A 69 -10.50 -10.31 22.33
CA THR A 69 -11.32 -9.94 23.50
C THR A 69 -11.60 -8.43 23.51
N PHE A 70 -12.54 -7.98 24.34
CA PHE A 70 -12.87 -6.56 24.47
C PHE A 70 -11.64 -5.68 24.75
N PHE A 71 -10.80 -6.05 25.73
CA PHE A 71 -9.60 -5.27 26.07
C PHE A 71 -8.54 -5.29 24.96
N GLN A 72 -8.42 -6.39 24.22
CA GLN A 72 -7.54 -6.44 23.04
C GLN A 72 -8.03 -5.51 21.93
N ARG A 73 -9.35 -5.38 21.71
CA ARG A 73 -9.91 -4.41 20.77
C ARG A 73 -9.65 -2.97 21.20
N VAL A 74 -9.78 -2.69 22.50
CA VAL A 74 -9.43 -1.36 23.05
C VAL A 74 -7.94 -1.07 22.82
N LYS A 75 -7.05 -2.02 23.11
CA LYS A 75 -5.62 -1.91 22.80
C LYS A 75 -5.40 -1.65 21.30
N ASN A 76 -6.04 -2.41 20.44
CA ASN A 76 -5.91 -2.27 18.98
C ASN A 76 -6.32 -0.87 18.49
N LEU A 77 -7.42 -0.33 19.03
CA LEU A 77 -7.89 1.03 18.73
C LEU A 77 -6.91 2.11 19.21
N LEU A 78 -6.31 1.94 20.39
CA LEU A 78 -5.29 2.87 20.89
C LEU A 78 -4.05 2.90 19.98
N PHE A 79 -3.58 1.72 19.54
CA PHE A 79 -2.48 1.62 18.58
C PHE A 79 -2.82 2.24 17.23
N ASP A 80 -4.04 2.01 16.73
CA ASP A 80 -4.52 2.63 15.49
C ASP A 80 -4.47 4.15 15.55
N THR A 81 -4.96 4.71 16.66
CA THR A 81 -5.03 6.16 16.87
C THR A 81 -3.63 6.77 16.93
N GLN A 82 -2.68 6.13 17.64
CA GLN A 82 -1.29 6.57 17.71
C GLN A 82 -0.61 6.56 16.33
N ASN A 83 -0.88 5.53 15.51
CA ASN A 83 -0.29 5.41 14.18
C ASN A 83 -0.73 6.53 13.22
N LEU A 84 -1.99 6.99 13.32
CA LEU A 84 -2.47 8.14 12.52
C LEU A 84 -1.67 9.41 12.82
N PHE A 85 -1.40 9.71 14.09
CA PHE A 85 -0.58 10.86 14.49
C PHE A 85 0.85 10.74 13.96
N LEU A 86 1.46 9.56 14.08
CA LEU A 86 2.81 9.31 13.58
C LEU A 86 2.89 9.51 12.06
N CYS A 87 1.84 9.13 11.32
CA CYS A 87 1.84 9.28 9.88
C CYS A 87 1.70 10.72 9.41
N ASN A 88 0.86 11.53 10.06
CA ASN A 88 0.81 12.95 9.77
C ASN A 88 2.19 13.60 9.91
N PHE A 89 2.92 13.28 10.98
CA PHE A 89 4.27 13.78 11.19
C PHE A 89 5.27 13.25 10.13
N ALA A 90 5.19 11.98 9.76
CA ALA A 90 6.09 11.37 8.77
C ALA A 90 5.88 11.93 7.35
N PHE A 91 4.63 12.25 6.98
CA PHE A 91 4.28 12.73 5.65
C PHE A 91 4.20 14.26 5.52
N GLU A 92 4.19 15.02 6.64
CA GLU A 92 4.19 16.49 6.62
C GLU A 92 5.35 17.09 5.79
N PRO A 93 6.62 16.64 5.92
CA PRO A 93 7.71 17.17 5.08
C PRO A 93 7.46 16.95 3.59
N TYR A 94 6.85 15.82 3.23
CA TYR A 94 6.51 15.51 1.84
C TYR A 94 5.32 16.32 1.34
N SER A 95 4.34 16.63 2.18
CA SER A 95 3.25 17.55 1.82
C SER A 95 3.78 18.97 1.56
N LYS A 96 4.75 19.44 2.36
CA LYS A 96 5.43 20.73 2.13
C LYS A 96 6.21 20.71 0.81
N LEU A 97 7.02 19.68 0.60
CA LEU A 97 7.78 19.50 -0.64
C LEU A 97 6.86 19.43 -1.87
N ALA A 98 5.77 18.66 -1.78
CA ALA A 98 4.78 18.55 -2.84
C ALA A 98 4.13 19.89 -3.15
N SER A 99 3.80 20.66 -2.12
CA SER A 99 3.15 21.96 -2.28
C SER A 99 4.07 22.98 -2.94
N GLU A 100 5.34 22.99 -2.55
CA GLU A 100 6.37 23.85 -3.14
C GLU A 100 6.70 23.44 -4.58
N PHE A 101 6.81 22.14 -4.85
CA PHE A 101 7.10 21.63 -6.20
C PHE A 101 5.94 21.82 -7.18
N LEU A 102 4.70 21.56 -6.74
CA LEU A 102 3.49 21.69 -7.57
C LEU A 102 2.92 23.12 -7.57
N GLN A 103 3.51 24.03 -6.78
CA GLN A 103 3.08 25.44 -6.66
C GLN A 103 1.61 25.60 -6.23
N ARG A 104 1.11 24.69 -5.39
CA ARG A 104 -0.25 24.72 -4.81
C ARG A 104 -0.30 23.94 -3.51
N GLU A 105 -1.19 24.29 -2.60
CA GLU A 105 -1.36 23.54 -1.35
C GLU A 105 -1.91 22.13 -1.63
N VAL A 106 -1.15 21.10 -1.24
CA VAL A 106 -1.54 19.69 -1.38
C VAL A 106 -1.08 18.87 -0.18
N ALA A 107 -1.95 17.97 0.27
CA ALA A 107 -1.58 16.89 1.19
C ALA A 107 -1.17 15.64 0.41
N VAL A 108 -0.21 14.88 0.91
CA VAL A 108 0.17 13.57 0.32
C VAL A 108 -1.03 12.65 0.19
N GLN A 109 -1.93 12.64 1.18
CA GLN A 109 -3.15 11.84 1.13
C GLN A 109 -4.03 12.16 -0.09
N ASP A 110 -4.15 13.44 -0.46
CA ASP A 110 -4.95 13.86 -1.62
C ASP A 110 -4.30 13.45 -2.94
N LEU A 111 -2.97 13.39 -2.99
CA LEU A 111 -2.26 12.84 -4.13
C LEU A 111 -2.49 11.33 -4.23
N LEU A 112 -2.43 10.60 -3.11
CA LEU A 112 -2.65 9.14 -3.08
C LEU A 112 -4.08 8.76 -3.46
N ARG A 113 -5.08 9.57 -3.10
CA ARG A 113 -6.50 9.36 -3.52
C ARG A 113 -6.68 9.29 -5.04
N LYS A 114 -5.77 9.89 -5.81
CA LYS A 114 -5.80 9.88 -7.29
C LYS A 114 -5.13 8.67 -7.92
N GLY A 115 -4.60 7.73 -7.11
CA GLY A 115 -4.00 6.49 -7.59
C GLY A 115 -4.95 5.69 -8.48
N SER A 116 -4.52 5.38 -9.70
CA SER A 116 -5.34 4.68 -10.68
C SER A 116 -5.46 3.19 -10.36
N VAL A 117 -4.35 2.56 -9.96
CA VAL A 117 -4.30 1.13 -9.61
C VAL A 117 -3.39 0.93 -8.41
N TRP A 118 -3.80 0.06 -7.49
CA TRP A 118 -3.05 -0.32 -6.30
C TRP A 118 -2.65 -1.79 -6.39
N LEU A 119 -1.40 -2.06 -6.77
CA LEU A 119 -0.80 -3.37 -6.77
C LEU A 119 -0.28 -3.67 -5.36
N LEU A 120 -1.06 -4.42 -4.58
CA LEU A 120 -0.72 -4.73 -3.20
C LEU A 120 -0.03 -6.08 -3.09
N ARG A 121 1.20 -6.10 -2.56
CA ARG A 121 1.97 -7.31 -2.22
C ARG A 121 1.39 -8.03 -0.99
N LEU A 122 0.15 -8.45 -1.13
CA LEU A 122 -0.66 -9.13 -0.13
C LEU A 122 -1.15 -10.45 -0.69
N GLU A 123 -1.40 -11.41 0.21
CA GLU A 123 -2.01 -12.69 -0.14
C GLU A 123 -3.21 -12.94 0.76
N PHE A 124 -4.33 -13.33 0.14
CA PHE A 124 -5.58 -13.54 0.87
C PHE A 124 -5.48 -14.61 1.96
N VAL A 125 -4.54 -15.55 1.84
CA VAL A 125 -4.31 -16.61 2.84
C VAL A 125 -3.55 -16.12 4.07
N LEU A 126 -2.72 -15.07 3.91
CA LEU A 126 -1.84 -14.56 4.97
C LEU A 126 -2.37 -13.30 5.63
N ASP A 127 -3.29 -12.59 4.98
CA ASP A 127 -3.83 -11.32 5.46
C ASP A 127 -5.26 -11.49 5.98
N TYR A 128 -5.64 -10.65 6.96
CA TYR A 128 -6.96 -10.70 7.59
C TYR A 128 -8.08 -10.24 6.64
N PRO A 129 -9.28 -10.86 6.70
CA PRO A 129 -10.37 -10.56 5.78
C PRO A 129 -10.88 -9.14 5.96
N ARG A 130 -10.95 -8.42 4.85
CA ARG A 130 -11.42 -7.04 4.77
C ARG A 130 -11.81 -6.70 3.34
N PRO A 131 -12.71 -5.72 3.14
CA PRO A 131 -13.05 -5.25 1.81
C PRO A 131 -11.83 -4.73 1.06
N LEU A 132 -11.87 -4.78 -0.27
CA LEU A 132 -10.90 -4.16 -1.19
C LEU A 132 -11.69 -3.32 -2.21
N MET A 133 -11.11 -2.20 -2.64
CA MET A 133 -11.68 -1.41 -3.72
C MET A 133 -11.44 -2.06 -5.09
N PRO A 134 -12.29 -1.82 -6.10
CA PRO A 134 -12.14 -2.40 -7.44
C PRO A 134 -10.80 -2.10 -8.15
N ASN A 135 -10.14 -0.99 -7.79
CA ASN A 135 -8.83 -0.61 -8.33
C ASN A 135 -7.65 -1.20 -7.54
N ILE A 136 -7.91 -2.05 -6.54
CA ILE A 136 -6.89 -2.75 -5.77
C ILE A 136 -6.72 -4.17 -6.31
N ILE A 137 -5.49 -4.50 -6.71
CA ILE A 137 -5.12 -5.80 -7.27
C ILE A 137 -4.07 -6.44 -6.34
N PRO A 138 -4.44 -7.50 -5.61
CA PRO A 138 -3.48 -8.30 -4.85
C PRO A 138 -2.50 -9.03 -5.78
N ILE A 139 -1.22 -8.86 -5.51
CA ILE A 139 -0.10 -9.45 -6.25
C ILE A 139 0.83 -10.16 -5.26
N GLY A 140 0.40 -11.33 -4.81
CA GLY A 140 1.24 -12.19 -4.01
C GLY A 140 2.26 -12.98 -4.83
N GLY A 141 3.28 -13.54 -4.18
CA GLY A 141 4.28 -14.40 -4.83
C GLY A 141 5.20 -13.74 -5.86
N ALA A 142 5.06 -12.43 -6.13
CA ALA A 142 5.80 -11.72 -7.18
C ALA A 142 7.34 -11.66 -7.00
N ASN A 143 7.86 -12.08 -5.83
CA ASN A 143 9.30 -12.10 -5.55
C ASN A 143 10.00 -13.38 -6.06
N CYS A 144 9.26 -14.40 -6.49
CA CYS A 144 9.86 -15.64 -6.97
C CYS A 144 10.19 -15.53 -8.46
N ALA A 145 11.47 -15.62 -8.81
CA ALA A 145 11.86 -15.86 -10.20
C ALA A 145 11.31 -17.22 -10.65
N HIS A 146 10.66 -17.27 -11.81
CA HIS A 146 10.18 -18.53 -12.38
C HIS A 146 11.40 -19.40 -12.68
N LYS A 147 11.70 -20.33 -11.78
CA LYS A 147 12.56 -21.47 -12.11
C LYS A 147 11.64 -22.44 -12.83
N GLU A 148 11.91 -22.72 -14.10
CA GLU A 148 11.28 -23.83 -14.82
C GLU A 148 11.19 -25.01 -13.86
N LEU A 149 9.96 -25.48 -13.58
CA LEU A 149 9.79 -26.70 -12.82
C LEU A 149 10.60 -27.77 -13.57
N PRO A 150 11.52 -28.50 -12.91
CA PRO A 150 12.20 -29.57 -13.59
C PRO A 150 11.12 -30.49 -14.15
N GLN A 151 11.11 -30.70 -15.47
CA GLN A 151 10.28 -31.71 -16.11
C GLN A 151 10.81 -33.10 -15.72
N SER A 152 10.79 -33.44 -14.43
CA SER A 152 11.01 -34.80 -13.98
C SER A 152 9.65 -35.46 -13.88
N GLY A 153 9.36 -36.28 -14.87
CA GLY A 153 8.20 -37.14 -14.88
C GLY A 153 8.00 -37.85 -13.54
N ARG A 154 6.76 -37.82 -13.07
CA ARG A 154 6.06 -38.93 -12.41
C ARG A 154 6.98 -40.00 -11.80
N GLN A 155 7.57 -39.72 -10.64
CA GLN A 155 7.91 -40.76 -9.67
C GLN A 155 7.43 -40.32 -8.30
N SER A 156 6.19 -40.69 -8.01
CA SER A 156 5.68 -40.77 -6.64
C SER A 156 6.57 -41.74 -5.86
N LYS A 157 7.38 -41.22 -4.94
CA LYS A 157 7.91 -42.04 -3.85
C LYS A 157 6.91 -42.01 -2.69
N PRO A 158 6.49 -43.18 -2.16
CA PRO A 158 5.60 -43.23 -1.02
C PRO A 158 6.33 -42.73 0.23
N TRP A 159 5.58 -42.00 1.05
CA TRP A 159 6.02 -41.53 2.36
C TRP A 159 6.27 -42.74 3.27
N ASN A 160 7.50 -42.89 3.75
CA ASN A 160 7.84 -43.71 4.92
C ASN A 160 7.89 -42.82 6.15
#